data_AF-A0A6F9CWY5-F1
#
_entry.id   AF-A0A6F9CWY5-F1
#
_cell.length_a   1.000
_cell.length_b   1.000
_cell.length_c   1.000
_cell.angle_alpha   90.00
_cell.angle_beta   90.00
_cell.angle_gamma   90.00
#
_symmetry.space_group_name_H-M   'P 1'
#
loop_
_entity.id
_entity.type
_entity.pdbx_description
1 polymer ?
#
loop_
_entity_poly.entity_id
_entity_poly.type
_entity_poly.pdbx_seq_one_letter_code
_entity_poly.pdbx_strand_id
1 'polypeptide(L)' 'MATPIDLELKKAKLADLQIDQLTRMKKHANLTHAEIKTLPDNTRMYEGQRKTYLERTVKDAEDNIREMLMSRRAQ' A
#
# COMPACT_ATOMS: atom_id res chain seq x y z
N MET A 1 30.58 -22.15 -8.87
CA MET A 1 30.57 -20.77 -8.33
C MET A 1 29.69 -19.93 -9.23
N ALA A 2 28.73 -19.18 -8.70
CA ALA A 2 27.91 -18.27 -9.52
C ALA A 2 28.78 -17.10 -10.00
N THR A 3 28.61 -16.69 -11.26
CA THR A 3 29.36 -15.56 -11.81
C THR A 3 28.82 -14.23 -11.27
N PRO A 4 29.61 -13.14 -11.30
CA PRO A 4 29.11 -11.81 -10.95
C PRO A 4 27.85 -11.41 -11.76
N ILE A 5 27.77 -11.84 -13.03
CA ILE A 5 26.62 -11.59 -13.90
C ILE A 5 25.36 -12.31 -13.39
N ASP A 6 25.49 -13.55 -12.92
CA ASP A 6 24.37 -14.32 -12.37
C ASP A 6 23.78 -13.65 -11.11
N LEU A 7 24.63 -13.04 -10.28
CA LEU A 7 24.21 -12.33 -9.08
C LEU A 7 23.46 -11.04 -9.42
N GLU A 8 23.94 -10.27 -10.39
CA GLU A 8 23.26 -9.07 -10.85
C GLU A 8 21.90 -9.38 -11.51
N LEU A 9 21.83 -10.44 -12.32
CA LEU A 9 20.56 -10.89 -12.89
C LEU A 9 19.54 -11.31 -11.80
N LYS A 10 20.00 -11.92 -10.71
CA LYS A 10 19.14 -12.28 -9.58
C LYS A 10 18.60 -11.04 -8.85
N LYS A 11 19.44 -10.01 -8.67
CA LYS A 11 19.02 -8.73 -8.09
C LYS A 11 17.99 -8.01 -8.96
N ALA A 12 18.22 -7.96 -10.28
CA ALA A 12 17.28 -7.34 -11.23
C ALA A 12 15.90 -8.02 -11.16
N LYS A 13 15.85 -9.35 -11.18
CA LYS A 13 14.59 -10.11 -11.04
C LYS A 13 13.87 -9.83 -9.72
N LEU A 14 14.62 -9.68 -8.62
CA LEU A 14 14.04 -9.33 -7.33
C LEU A 14 13.47 -7.91 -7.33
N ALA A 15 14.19 -6.96 -7.95
CA ALA A 15 13.73 -5.59 -8.09
C ALA A 15 12.45 -5.51 -8.93
N ASP A 16 12.36 -6.24 -10.05
CA ASP A 16 11.14 -6.31 -10.87
C ASP A 16 9.94 -6.83 -10.07
N LEU A 17 10.15 -7.86 -9.26
CA LEU A 17 9.11 -8.39 -8.37
C LEU A 17 8.67 -7.35 -7.33
N GLN A 18 9.61 -6.62 -6.74
CA GLN A 18 9.32 -5.55 -5.79
C GLN A 18 8.54 -4.41 -6.44
N ILE A 19 8.90 -4.03 -7.67
CA ILE A 19 8.20 -3.00 -8.44
C ILE A 19 6.74 -3.42 -8.72
N ASP A 20 6.50 -4.67 -9.14
CA ASP A 20 5.13 -5.16 -9.38
C ASP A 20 4.31 -5.16 -8.07
N GLN A 21 4.89 -5.64 -6.96
CA GLN A 21 4.25 -5.62 -5.65
C GLN A 21 3.87 -4.19 -5.22
N LEU A 22 4.81 -3.25 -5.28
CA LEU A 22 4.57 -1.85 -4.90
C LEU A 22 3.52 -1.21 -5.81
N THR A 23 3.54 -1.51 -7.11
CA THR A 23 2.55 -1.01 -8.07
C THR A 23 1.14 -1.49 -7.74
N ARG A 24 0.98 -2.78 -7.42
CA ARG A 24 -0.32 -3.33 -6.99
C ARG A 24 -0.78 -2.71 -5.68
N MET A 25 0.09 -2.63 -4.68
CA MET A 25 -0.25 -2.02 -3.39
C MET A 25 -0.70 -0.57 -3.54
N LYS A 26 -0.01 0.22 -4.37
CA LYS A 26 -0.38 1.60 -4.68
C LYS A 26 -1.76 1.67 -5.34
N LYS A 27 -2.05 0.78 -6.29
CA LYS A 27 -3.36 0.72 -6.95
C LYS A 27 -4.47 0.41 -5.92
N HIS A 28 -4.27 -0.57 -5.05
CA HIS A 28 -5.24 -0.90 -4.00
C HIS A 28 -5.48 0.28 -3.05
N ALA A 29 -4.41 0.90 -2.56
CA ALA A 29 -4.53 2.06 -1.68
C ALA A 29 -5.31 3.22 -2.33
N ASN A 30 -5.06 3.51 -3.61
CA ASN A 30 -5.79 4.54 -4.34
C ASN A 30 -7.28 4.21 -4.51
N LEU A 31 -7.61 2.94 -4.81
CA LEU A 31 -9.01 2.50 -4.96
C LEU A 31 -9.75 2.60 -3.63
N THR A 32 -9.16 2.10 -2.55
CA THR A 32 -9.74 2.20 -1.20
C THR A 32 -9.91 3.66 -0.77
N HIS A 33 -8.92 4.52 -1.04
CA HIS A 33 -9.05 5.96 -0.76
C HIS A 33 -10.21 6.59 -1.53
N ALA A 34 -10.38 6.26 -2.80
CA ALA A 34 -11.46 6.76 -3.62
C ALA A 34 -12.83 6.30 -3.09
N GLU A 35 -12.97 5.03 -2.70
CA GLU A 35 -14.21 4.50 -2.11
C GLU A 35 -14.55 5.20 -0.79
N ILE A 36 -13.58 5.36 0.11
CA ILE A 36 -13.77 6.04 1.40
C ILE A 36 -14.26 7.48 1.21
N LYS A 37 -13.71 8.19 0.22
CA LYS A 37 -14.13 9.56 -0.12
C LYS A 37 -15.58 9.69 -0.57
N THR A 38 -16.22 8.61 -1.01
CA THR A 38 -17.63 8.63 -1.40
C THR A 38 -18.58 8.43 -0.22
N LEU A 39 -18.06 8.07 0.95
CA LEU A 39 -18.86 7.81 2.14
C LEU A 39 -19.09 9.10 2.96
N PRO A 40 -20.26 9.25 3.61
CA PRO A 40 -20.48 10.35 4.55
C PRO A 40 -19.56 10.27 5.76
N ASP A 41 -19.11 11.41 6.28
CA ASP A 41 -18.16 11.52 7.40
C ASP A 41 -18.58 10.75 8.68
N ASN A 42 -19.89 10.63 8.93
CA ASN A 42 -20.44 9.93 10.09
C ASN A 42 -20.52 8.40 9.92
N THR A 43 -19.94 7.85 8.86
CA THR A 43 -19.94 6.41 8.60
C THR A 43 -18.94 5.72 9.51
N ARG A 44 -19.39 4.74 10.28
CA ARG A 44 -18.49 3.86 11.05
C ARG A 44 -17.71 2.97 10.10
N MET A 45 -16.39 2.95 10.25
CA MET A 45 -15.49 2.14 9.45
C MET A 45 -14.69 1.18 10.31
N TYR A 46 -14.41 0.00 9.79
CA TYR A 46 -13.51 -0.97 10.42
C TYR A 46 -12.27 -1.13 9.57
N GLU A 47 -11.14 -0.66 10.10
CA GLU A 47 -9.85 -0.81 9.44
C GLU A 47 -9.18 -2.09 9.91
N GLY A 48 -8.91 -3.00 8.96
CA GLY A 48 -8.14 -4.21 9.22
C GLY A 48 -6.64 -3.93 9.17
N GLN A 49 -5.97 -3.99 10.32
CA GLN A 49 -4.52 -4.09 10.38
C GLN A 49 -4.15 -5.46 10.93
N ARG A 50 -3.53 -6.31 10.10
CA ARG A 50 -3.26 -7.73 10.42
C ARG A 50 -4.57 -8.50 10.66
N LYS A 51 -4.62 -9.38 11.67
CA LYS A 51 -5.82 -10.15 12.06
C LYS A 51 -6.71 -9.38 13.06
N THR A 52 -6.51 -8.08 13.20
CA THR A 52 -7.27 -7.21 14.11
C THR A 52 -8.00 -6.12 13.34
N TYR A 53 -9.23 -5.83 13.74
CA TYR A 53 -10.05 -4.76 13.17
C TYR A 53 -10.25 -3.68 14.23
N LEU A 54 -9.99 -2.43 13.85
CA LEU A 54 -10.16 -1.27 14.71
C LEU A 54 -11.29 -0.40 14.15
N GLU A 55 -12.21 0.03 15.01
CA GLU A 55 -13.22 1.01 14.63
C GLU A 55 -12.57 2.38 14.46
N ARG A 56 -12.82 3.01 13.32
CA ARG A 56 -12.24 4.28 12.87
C ARG A 56 -13.33 5.14 12.25
N THR A 57 -13.12 6.45 12.23
CA THR A 57 -13.93 7.36 11.42
C THR A 57 -13.46 7.35 9.96
N VAL A 58 -14.31 7.81 9.04
CA VAL A 58 -13.94 8.01 7.62
C VAL A 58 -12.71 8.90 7.49
N LYS A 59 -12.65 9.98 8.26
CA LYS A 59 -11.53 10.93 8.25
C LYS A 59 -10.22 10.28 8.69
N ASP A 60 -10.22 9.53 9.79
CA ASP A 60 -9.01 8.86 10.28
C ASP A 60 -8.49 7.80 9.30
N ALA A 61 -9.40 7.06 8.67
CA ALA A 61 -9.06 6.08 7.65
C ALA A 61 -8.49 6.76 6.39
N GLU A 62 -9.04 7.90 6.01
CA GLU A 62 -8.58 8.69 4.87
C GLU A 62 -7.15 9.22 5.10
N ASP A 63 -6.87 9.81 6.26
CA ASP A 63 -5.58 10.39 6.59
C ASP A 63 -4.47 9.33 6.68
N ASN A 64 -4.76 8.17 7.26
CA ASN A 64 -3.83 7.03 7.28
C ASN A 64 -3.46 6.56 5.86
N ILE A 65 -4.45 6.40 4.96
CA ILE A 65 -4.16 6.01 3.58
C ILE A 65 -3.35 7.08 2.85
N ARG A 66 -3.62 8.37 3.10
CA ARG A 66 -2.81 9.47 2.55
C ARG A 66 -1.36 9.40 3.03
N GLU A 67 -1.14 9.23 4.34
CA GLU A 67 0.21 9.09 4.91
C GLU A 67 0.95 7.87 4.33
N MET A 68 0.27 6.74 4.17
CA MET A 68 0.84 5.55 3.53
C MET A 68 1.24 5.82 2.07
N LEU A 69 0.39 6.52 1.31
CA LEU A 69 0.68 6.88 -0.08
C LEU A 69 1.86 7.85 -0.19
N MET A 70 1.96 8.83 0.72
CA MET A 70 3.06 9.80 0.75
C MET A 70 4.39 9.15 1.15
N SER A 71 4.37 8.28 2.17
CA SER A 71 5.57 7.55 2.62
C SER A 71 6.14 6.64 1.53
N ARG A 72 5.29 6.08 0.67
CA ARG A 72 5.70 5.23 -0.47
C ARG A 72 6.16 6.02 -1.69
N ARG A 73 5.89 7.33 -1.76
CA ARG A 73 6.43 8.22 -2.81
C ARG A 73 7.83 8.72 -2.50
N ALA A 74 8.24 8.67 -1.22
CA ALA A 74 9.54 9.13 -0.75
C ALA A 74 10.62 8.03 -0.73
N GLN A 75 10.25 6.78 -1.09
CA GLN A 75 11.16 5.64 -1.24
C GLN A 75 11.49 5.39 -2.71
#